data_AF-A0A8J4X2N1-F1
#
_entry.id   AF-A0A8J4X2N1-F1
#
_cell.length_a   1.000
_cell.length_b   1.000
_cell.length_c   1.000
_cell.angle_alpha   90.00
_cell.angle_beta   90.00
_cell.angle_gamma   90.00
#
_symmetry.space_group_name_H-M   'P 1'
#
loop_
_entity.id
_entity.type
_entity.pdbx_description
1 polymer ?
#
loop_
_entity_poly.entity_id
_entity_poly.type
_entity_poly.pdbx_seq_one_letter_code
_entity_poly.pdbx_strand_id
1 'polypeptide(L)'
;QHLAPCEAEVAVSGFQRAQSNPSNYWPRVTLQTGHVFVGGLPISYSPYKGAEHWYNYTGCIEIIEINKLRGFHTSNAIAGNNIENCKSSWHQDSLVHAVVSSDAFSSPTGEGSINLLPTVPSLACADEPCLNGGMCHPLSMPSGAASFFCNCPLHYTGRLCEKETTIFFPLFSGSSYLELQPFTSVYTTFKTMSTRDTVMIHVIVKVKAPNGTILYTEEQMFGDSFLHVFLQDGYPGASLGCSGGDVLKIISSQIIRNNTEVPITVRYRLPVSGDGGLCMIEIAVANGTANRSQKYVSELPSEVGFGPTFLGGVPFLSKHHADIGNTSGFVGCIMELQVNSREMSIMEEAQQGQNVHNCDTPVCQNQPCRNGGTCI
;
A
#
# COMPACT_ATOMS: atom_id res chain seq x y z
N GLN A 1 8.90 -24.52 -34.95
CA GLN A 1 8.65 -23.64 -33.80
C GLN A 1 7.93 -24.47 -32.75
N HIS A 2 8.55 -24.70 -31.58
CA HIS A 2 7.94 -25.50 -30.52
C HIS A 2 6.90 -24.64 -29.79
N LEU A 3 5.65 -24.79 -30.18
CA LEU A 3 4.54 -24.23 -29.43
C LEU A 3 4.34 -25.07 -28.15
N ALA A 4 4.13 -24.40 -27.02
CA ALA A 4 3.79 -25.08 -25.77
C ALA A 4 2.27 -24.95 -25.54
N PRO A 5 1.57 -26.04 -25.18
CA PRO A 5 0.19 -25.95 -24.74
C PRO A 5 0.11 -25.21 -23.42
N CYS A 6 -0.95 -24.41 -23.24
CA CYS A 6 -1.25 -23.80 -21.95
C CYS A 6 -1.99 -24.81 -21.08
N GLU A 7 -1.29 -25.35 -20.09
CA GLU A 7 -1.73 -26.40 -19.18
C GLU A 7 -1.36 -26.06 -17.73
N ALA A 8 -2.20 -26.47 -16.78
CA ALA A 8 -1.96 -26.40 -15.35
C ALA A 8 -2.28 -27.75 -14.71
N GLU A 9 -1.49 -28.12 -13.71
CA GLU A 9 -1.68 -29.34 -12.91
C GLU A 9 -1.66 -28.96 -11.43
N VAL A 10 -2.61 -29.49 -10.66
CA VAL A 10 -2.69 -29.35 -9.21
C VAL A 10 -2.71 -30.74 -8.59
N ALA A 11 -1.82 -30.99 -7.64
CA ALA A 11 -1.77 -32.21 -6.86
C ALA A 11 -1.90 -31.88 -5.38
N VAL A 12 -2.84 -32.55 -4.71
CA VAL A 12 -3.01 -32.46 -3.26
C VAL A 12 -2.63 -33.82 -2.67
N SER A 13 -1.77 -33.83 -1.65
CA SER A 13 -1.36 -35.08 -1.00
C SER A 13 -2.58 -35.85 -0.49
N GLY A 14 -2.65 -37.15 -0.80
CA GLY A 14 -3.80 -38.00 -0.46
C GLY A 14 -4.98 -37.93 -1.45
N PHE A 15 -4.89 -37.10 -2.50
CA PHE A 15 -5.92 -36.99 -3.54
C PHE A 15 -5.33 -37.22 -4.94
N GLN A 16 -6.22 -37.47 -5.90
CA GLN A 16 -5.84 -37.58 -7.30
C GLN A 16 -5.41 -36.23 -7.86
N ARG A 17 -4.48 -36.26 -8.81
CA ARG A 17 -4.01 -35.07 -9.51
C ARG A 17 -5.10 -34.57 -10.46
N ALA A 18 -5.31 -33.26 -10.47
CA ALA A 18 -6.18 -32.58 -11.42
C ALA A 18 -5.32 -31.87 -12.47
N GLN A 19 -5.61 -32.09 -13.75
CA GLN A 19 -4.93 -31.44 -14.87
C GLN A 19 -5.96 -30.70 -15.72
N SER A 20 -5.63 -29.50 -16.17
CA SER A 20 -6.47 -28.74 -17.09
C SER A 20 -6.46 -29.36 -18.49
N ASN A 21 -7.54 -29.16 -19.24
CA ASN A 21 -7.52 -29.44 -20.68
C ASN A 21 -6.51 -28.50 -21.38
N PRO A 22 -5.59 -29.02 -22.23
CA PRO A 22 -4.65 -28.21 -22.97
C PRO A 22 -5.37 -27.17 -23.83
N SER A 23 -5.04 -25.89 -23.64
CA SER A 23 -5.60 -24.79 -24.45
C SER A 23 -4.58 -24.24 -25.46
N ASN A 24 -4.93 -23.13 -26.13
CA ASN A 24 -4.21 -22.52 -27.25
C ASN A 24 -2.69 -22.62 -27.13
N TYR A 25 -2.05 -22.96 -28.24
CA TYR A 25 -0.62 -23.16 -28.37
C TYR A 25 0.10 -21.80 -28.47
N TRP A 26 0.95 -21.48 -27.48
CA TRP A 26 1.68 -20.21 -27.45
C TRP A 26 3.11 -20.39 -27.99
N PRO A 27 3.66 -19.38 -28.70
CA PRO A 27 5.09 -19.31 -28.92
C PRO A 27 5.80 -19.22 -27.56
N ARG A 28 6.95 -19.88 -27.39
CA ARG A 28 7.78 -19.76 -26.19
C ARG A 28 8.32 -18.32 -26.04
N VAL A 29 7.46 -17.41 -25.64
CA VAL A 29 7.82 -16.06 -25.21
C VAL A 29 7.89 -16.09 -23.70
N THR A 30 9.01 -15.63 -23.14
CA THR A 30 9.14 -15.35 -21.71
C THR A 30 8.16 -14.23 -21.37
N LEU A 31 6.97 -14.59 -20.92
CA LEU A 31 6.03 -13.65 -20.32
C LEU A 31 6.65 -13.14 -19.02
N GLN A 32 6.80 -11.82 -18.89
CA GLN A 32 7.00 -11.22 -17.58
C GLN A 32 5.74 -11.45 -16.77
N THR A 33 5.80 -12.37 -15.81
CA THR A 33 4.71 -12.61 -14.87
C THR A 33 4.68 -11.50 -13.82
N GLY A 34 3.48 -11.06 -13.43
CA GLY A 34 3.30 -10.10 -12.34
C GLY A 34 3.58 -10.69 -10.95
N HIS A 35 3.04 -10.05 -9.91
CA HIS A 35 3.19 -10.51 -8.53
C HIS A 35 2.54 -11.89 -8.29
N VAL A 36 3.16 -12.67 -7.42
CA VAL A 36 2.58 -13.92 -6.88
C VAL A 36 1.86 -13.58 -5.59
N PHE A 37 0.58 -13.96 -5.51
CA PHE A 37 -0.25 -13.77 -4.32
C PHE A 37 -0.49 -15.12 -3.64
N VAL A 38 -0.35 -15.15 -2.32
CA VAL A 38 -0.51 -16.37 -1.52
C VAL A 38 -1.54 -16.09 -0.43
N GLY A 39 -2.51 -16.97 -0.29
CA GLY A 39 -3.58 -16.84 0.71
C GLY A 39 -4.74 -15.93 0.30
N GLY A 40 -4.62 -15.14 -0.78
CA GLY A 40 -5.72 -14.29 -1.24
C GLY A 40 -5.25 -13.12 -2.09
N LEU A 41 -6.20 -12.27 -2.51
CA LEU A 41 -5.95 -11.04 -3.26
C LEU A 41 -6.35 -9.81 -2.43
N PRO A 42 -5.65 -8.66 -2.59
CA PRO A 42 -6.10 -7.39 -2.04
C PRO A 42 -7.48 -7.01 -2.58
N ILE A 43 -8.28 -6.29 -1.78
CA ILE A 43 -9.64 -5.84 -2.15
C ILE A 43 -9.62 -4.98 -3.44
N SER A 44 -8.57 -4.20 -3.65
CA SER A 44 -8.39 -3.36 -4.84
C SER A 44 -7.93 -4.13 -6.07
N TYR A 45 -7.61 -5.43 -5.94
CA TYR A 45 -7.08 -6.25 -7.02
C TYR A 45 -8.18 -7.08 -7.67
N SER A 46 -8.57 -6.69 -8.88
CA SER A 46 -9.53 -7.45 -9.70
C SER A 46 -8.81 -8.54 -10.49
N PRO A 47 -8.99 -9.83 -10.19
CA PRO A 47 -8.35 -10.89 -10.98
C PRO A 47 -8.97 -11.01 -12.36
N TYR A 48 -8.25 -11.73 -13.22
CA TYR A 48 -8.73 -12.08 -14.56
C TYR A 48 -10.04 -12.88 -14.45
N LYS A 49 -11.06 -12.52 -15.25
CA LYS A 49 -12.40 -13.16 -15.22
C LYS A 49 -12.38 -14.68 -15.37
N GLY A 50 -11.40 -15.23 -16.10
CA GLY A 50 -11.23 -16.68 -16.25
C GLY A 50 -10.65 -17.40 -15.03
N ALA A 51 -10.21 -16.67 -13.99
CA ALA A 51 -9.75 -17.23 -12.72
C ALA A 51 -10.89 -17.39 -11.69
N GLU A 52 -12.14 -17.24 -12.10
CA GLU A 52 -13.30 -17.53 -11.27
C GLU A 52 -13.44 -19.05 -11.05
N HIS A 53 -13.70 -19.54 -9.84
CA HIS A 53 -13.96 -18.83 -8.59
C HIS A 53 -12.66 -18.70 -7.78
N TRP A 54 -12.39 -17.52 -7.22
CA TRP A 54 -11.25 -17.30 -6.33
C TRP A 54 -11.75 -16.85 -4.95
N TYR A 55 -11.08 -17.30 -3.89
CA TYR A 55 -11.44 -17.01 -2.51
C TYR A 55 -10.16 -16.76 -1.72
N ASN A 56 -10.21 -15.82 -0.77
CA ASN A 56 -9.14 -15.69 0.20
C ASN A 56 -9.14 -16.93 1.10
N TYR A 57 -7.98 -17.55 1.24
CA TYR A 57 -7.76 -18.72 2.06
C TYR A 57 -7.59 -18.31 3.52
N THR A 58 -8.29 -18.99 4.42
CA THR A 58 -8.07 -18.91 5.86
C THR A 58 -7.52 -20.23 6.33
N GLY A 59 -6.32 -20.18 6.89
CA GLY A 59 -5.60 -21.36 7.35
C GLY A 59 -4.11 -21.10 7.31
N CYS A 60 -3.33 -22.16 7.28
CA CYS A 60 -1.90 -22.07 7.31
C CYS A 60 -1.28 -22.59 6.02
N ILE A 61 -0.44 -21.76 5.38
CA ILE A 61 0.26 -22.09 4.14
C ILE A 61 1.75 -22.13 4.42
N GLU A 62 2.38 -23.27 4.11
CA GLU A 62 3.84 -23.40 4.04
C GLU A 62 4.25 -23.54 2.57
N ILE A 63 5.08 -22.62 2.08
CA ILE A 63 5.58 -22.66 0.70
C ILE A 63 6.88 -23.46 0.69
N ILE A 64 6.79 -24.72 0.29
CA ILE A 64 7.95 -25.62 0.21
C ILE A 64 8.88 -25.21 -0.94
N GLU A 65 8.31 -24.98 -2.12
CA GLU A 65 9.07 -24.77 -3.35
C GLU A 65 8.23 -24.02 -4.40
N ILE A 66 8.83 -23.06 -5.12
CA ILE A 66 8.26 -22.44 -6.33
C ILE A 66 9.34 -22.46 -7.40
N ASN A 67 9.05 -23.02 -8.58
CA ASN A 67 10.01 -23.10 -9.70
C ASN A 67 11.38 -23.69 -9.32
N LYS A 68 11.43 -24.72 -8.47
CA LYS A 68 12.67 -25.33 -7.95
C LYS A 68 13.51 -24.42 -7.05
N LEU A 69 12.95 -23.31 -6.61
CA LEU A 69 13.52 -22.44 -5.59
C LEU A 69 12.85 -22.74 -4.25
N ARG A 70 13.64 -22.73 -3.18
CA ARG A 70 13.18 -22.91 -1.79
C ARG A 70 13.46 -21.64 -0.99
N GLY A 71 12.97 -21.61 0.26
CA GLY A 71 13.24 -20.49 1.18
C GLY A 71 12.29 -19.32 0.98
N PHE A 72 11.02 -19.61 0.70
CA PHE A 72 9.97 -18.59 0.67
C PHE A 72 9.40 -18.42 2.07
N HIS A 73 9.81 -17.35 2.74
CA HIS A 73 9.31 -16.96 4.05
C HIS A 73 8.40 -15.73 3.92
N THR A 74 7.52 -15.53 4.89
CA THR A 74 6.68 -14.32 4.97
C THR A 74 7.51 -13.03 4.99
N SER A 75 8.74 -13.07 5.50
CA SER A 75 9.70 -11.96 5.45
C SER A 75 10.13 -11.57 4.03
N ASN A 76 10.06 -12.50 3.07
CA ASN A 76 10.35 -12.23 1.65
C ASN A 76 9.16 -11.59 0.91
N ALA A 77 7.97 -11.54 1.52
CA ALA A 77 6.81 -10.90 0.90
C ALA A 77 7.04 -9.39 0.74
N ILE A 78 6.63 -8.87 -0.42
CA ILE A 78 6.68 -7.43 -0.69
C ILE A 78 5.63 -6.67 0.12
N ALA A 79 4.44 -7.28 0.28
CA ALA A 79 3.33 -6.77 1.07
C ALA A 79 2.56 -7.95 1.68
N GLY A 80 1.86 -7.70 2.77
CA GLY A 80 0.94 -8.64 3.39
C GLY A 80 -0.02 -7.88 4.29
N ASN A 81 -1.21 -8.42 4.49
CA ASN A 81 -2.21 -7.86 5.39
C ASN A 81 -2.98 -9.01 6.05
N ASN A 82 -3.24 -8.91 7.35
CA ASN A 82 -3.92 -9.94 8.15
C ASN A 82 -3.27 -11.34 8.07
N ILE A 83 -1.93 -11.37 8.04
CA ILE A 83 -1.13 -12.60 8.11
C ILE A 83 -0.61 -12.76 9.53
N GLU A 84 -0.79 -13.96 10.09
CA GLU A 84 -0.28 -14.31 11.41
C GLU A 84 0.64 -15.53 11.33
N ASN A 85 1.50 -15.68 12.34
CA ASN A 85 2.30 -16.89 12.47
C ASN A 85 1.40 -18.07 12.85
N CYS A 86 1.48 -19.13 12.06
CA CYS A 86 0.84 -20.39 12.40
C CYS A 86 1.44 -20.99 13.67
N LYS A 87 0.58 -21.46 14.58
CA LYS A 87 1.02 -22.12 15.82
C LYS A 87 1.79 -23.38 15.47
N SER A 88 2.91 -23.64 16.16
CA SER A 88 3.86 -24.73 15.88
C SER A 88 3.27 -26.15 15.80
N SER A 89 2.03 -26.38 16.25
CA SER A 89 1.33 -27.66 16.24
C SER A 89 0.35 -27.88 15.07
N TRP A 90 0.29 -26.98 14.08
CA TRP A 90 -0.54 -27.15 12.87
C TRP A 90 -0.28 -28.43 12.06
N HIS A 91 0.92 -28.99 12.12
CA HIS A 91 1.24 -30.31 11.53
C HIS A 91 0.80 -31.50 12.42
N GLN A 92 0.31 -31.24 13.63
CA GLN A 92 -0.08 -32.25 14.63
C GLN A 92 -1.60 -32.44 14.77
N ASP A 93 -2.43 -31.57 14.17
CA ASP A 93 -3.86 -31.87 13.97
C ASP A 93 -3.99 -32.95 12.89
N SER A 94 -3.72 -34.17 13.34
CA SER A 94 -3.92 -35.41 12.62
C SER A 94 -5.41 -35.56 12.35
N LEU A 95 -5.78 -35.62 11.07
CA LEU A 95 -6.77 -36.55 10.50
C LEU A 95 -7.93 -36.92 11.45
N VAL A 96 -8.70 -35.96 11.93
CA VAL A 96 -10.06 -36.26 12.39
C VAL A 96 -10.88 -36.38 11.11
N HIS A 97 -11.26 -37.61 10.77
CA HIS A 97 -12.10 -37.94 9.63
C HIS A 97 -13.34 -37.04 9.56
N ALA A 98 -13.28 -35.99 8.73
CA ALA A 98 -14.48 -35.45 8.12
C ALA A 98 -14.89 -36.44 7.03
N VAL A 99 -15.67 -37.45 7.41
CA VAL A 99 -16.42 -38.26 6.47
C VAL A 99 -17.43 -37.31 5.82
N VAL A 100 -17.07 -36.75 4.67
CA VAL A 100 -18.05 -36.16 3.76
C VAL A 100 -18.72 -37.33 3.07
N SER A 101 -19.89 -37.71 3.58
CA SER A 101 -20.77 -38.67 2.92
C SER A 101 -21.05 -38.21 1.50
N SER A 102 -20.67 -39.04 0.54
CA SER A 102 -21.04 -38.91 -0.85
C SER A 102 -22.51 -39.25 -1.02
N ASP A 103 -23.40 -38.28 -0.89
CA ASP A 103 -24.75 -38.39 -1.43
C ASP A 103 -25.30 -37.02 -1.87
N ALA A 104 -25.79 -37.00 -3.11
CA ALA A 104 -26.59 -35.98 -3.79
C ALA A 104 -25.89 -34.68 -4.27
N PHE A 105 -25.00 -34.80 -5.27
CA PHE A 105 -24.95 -33.82 -6.35
C PHE A 105 -26.13 -34.11 -7.30
N SER A 106 -27.29 -33.52 -7.03
CA SER A 106 -28.38 -33.41 -8.00
C SER A 106 -28.49 -31.96 -8.47
N SER A 107 -28.16 -31.74 -9.73
CA SER A 107 -28.34 -30.49 -10.46
C SER A 107 -29.81 -30.06 -10.43
N PRO A 108 -30.17 -28.83 -10.01
CA PRO A 108 -31.49 -28.31 -10.30
C PRO A 108 -31.48 -27.66 -11.67
N THR A 109 -32.05 -28.37 -12.65
CA THR A 109 -32.64 -27.73 -13.84
C THR A 109 -33.94 -27.08 -13.40
N GLY A 110 -34.02 -25.75 -13.47
CA GLY A 110 -35.25 -25.01 -13.17
C GLY A 110 -35.09 -23.53 -13.48
N GLU A 111 -35.60 -23.12 -14.63
CA GLU A 111 -35.88 -21.71 -14.94
C GLU A 111 -36.83 -21.14 -13.88
N GLY A 112 -36.40 -20.08 -13.20
CA GLY A 112 -37.19 -19.39 -12.21
C GLY A 112 -36.52 -18.08 -11.82
N SER A 113 -36.98 -16.98 -12.41
CA SER A 113 -36.54 -15.62 -12.11
C SER A 113 -36.79 -15.29 -10.62
N ILE A 114 -35.72 -15.10 -9.86
CA ILE A 114 -35.82 -14.52 -8.51
C ILE A 114 -35.37 -13.06 -8.60
N ASN A 115 -36.34 -12.17 -8.36
CA ASN A 115 -36.13 -10.73 -8.26
C ASN A 115 -35.11 -10.42 -7.16
N LEU A 116 -33.97 -9.88 -7.55
CA LEU A 116 -32.99 -9.28 -6.65
C LEU A 116 -33.52 -7.92 -6.19
N LEU A 117 -33.94 -7.83 -4.92
CA LEU A 117 -34.04 -6.57 -4.17
C LEU A 117 -32.95 -6.60 -3.09
N PRO A 118 -32.28 -5.47 -2.78
CA PRO A 118 -30.98 -5.47 -2.15
C PRO A 118 -31.05 -5.52 -0.61
N THR A 119 -29.88 -5.69 -0.01
CA THR A 119 -29.55 -5.43 1.41
C THR A 119 -30.04 -6.45 2.45
N VAL A 120 -29.27 -7.53 2.61
CA VAL A 120 -28.92 -8.02 3.95
C VAL A 120 -27.47 -7.57 4.18
N PRO A 121 -27.18 -6.71 5.16
CA PRO A 121 -25.79 -6.46 5.54
C PRO A 121 -25.20 -7.81 5.94
N SER A 122 -24.08 -8.21 5.34
CA SER A 122 -23.46 -9.49 5.63
C SER A 122 -23.29 -9.67 7.14
N LEU A 123 -23.73 -10.81 7.67
CA LEU A 123 -23.66 -11.12 9.10
C LEU A 123 -22.24 -11.00 9.69
N ALA A 124 -21.20 -11.10 8.83
CA ALA A 124 -19.81 -11.13 9.25
C ALA A 124 -19.31 -9.88 9.98
N CYS A 125 -19.88 -8.70 9.73
CA CYS A 125 -19.53 -7.47 10.48
C CYS A 125 -20.61 -7.08 11.50
N ALA A 126 -21.70 -7.84 11.62
CA ALA A 126 -22.80 -7.51 12.53
C ALA A 126 -22.37 -7.58 14.00
N ASP A 127 -21.46 -8.50 14.32
CA ASP A 127 -20.93 -8.70 15.67
C ASP A 127 -19.70 -7.82 15.98
N GLU A 128 -19.41 -6.81 15.14
CA GLU A 128 -18.26 -5.89 15.29
C GLU A 128 -16.94 -6.61 15.66
N PRO A 129 -16.48 -7.59 14.84
CA PRO A 129 -15.38 -8.47 15.21
C PRO A 129 -14.01 -7.76 15.30
N CYS A 130 -13.89 -6.56 14.76
CA CYS A 130 -12.66 -5.78 14.76
C CYS A 130 -12.54 -5.00 16.07
N LEU A 131 -11.56 -5.36 16.88
CA LEU A 131 -11.30 -4.76 18.19
C LEU A 131 -10.58 -3.40 18.07
N ASN A 132 -10.48 -2.70 19.19
CA ASN A 132 -9.68 -1.48 19.35
C ASN A 132 -10.01 -0.36 18.35
N GLY A 133 -11.27 -0.27 17.92
CA GLY A 133 -11.72 0.72 16.93
C GLY A 133 -11.42 0.36 15.48
N GLY A 134 -11.09 -0.90 15.20
CA GLY A 134 -10.89 -1.41 13.84
C GLY A 134 -12.16 -1.32 12.99
N MET A 135 -11.98 -0.96 11.72
CA MET A 135 -13.09 -0.86 10.76
C MET A 135 -13.31 -2.20 10.07
N CYS A 136 -14.51 -2.77 10.22
CA CYS A 136 -14.89 -4.04 9.60
C CYS A 136 -15.39 -3.83 8.17
N HIS A 137 -14.76 -4.53 7.22
CA HIS A 137 -15.21 -4.61 5.85
C HIS A 137 -15.77 -5.99 5.56
N PRO A 138 -17.05 -6.07 5.12
CA PRO A 138 -17.63 -7.34 4.77
C PRO A 138 -17.04 -7.88 3.46
N LEU A 139 -16.75 -9.17 3.44
CA LEU A 139 -16.31 -9.90 2.26
C LEU A 139 -17.43 -10.83 1.81
N SER A 140 -18.00 -10.54 0.65
CA SER A 140 -19.02 -11.38 0.03
C SER A 140 -18.37 -12.60 -0.62
N MET A 141 -18.56 -13.79 -0.03
CA MET A 141 -18.14 -15.03 -0.66
C MET A 141 -19.25 -15.55 -1.60
N PRO A 142 -18.92 -15.96 -2.83
CA PRO A 142 -19.86 -16.62 -3.74
C PRO A 142 -20.57 -17.86 -3.16
N SER A 143 -19.97 -18.54 -2.16
CA SER A 143 -20.58 -19.68 -1.46
C SER A 143 -21.74 -19.29 -0.52
N GLY A 144 -22.05 -18.00 -0.39
CA GLY A 144 -22.98 -17.47 0.61
C GLY A 144 -22.39 -17.38 2.02
N ALA A 145 -21.14 -17.84 2.23
CA ALA A 145 -20.44 -17.70 3.49
C ALA A 145 -20.09 -16.22 3.76
N ALA A 146 -20.39 -15.74 4.96
CA ALA A 146 -20.02 -14.39 5.35
C ALA A 146 -18.57 -14.39 5.85
N SER A 147 -17.72 -13.54 5.27
CA SER A 147 -16.35 -13.30 5.75
C SER A 147 -16.15 -11.80 5.97
N PHE A 148 -15.07 -11.42 6.64
CA PHE A 148 -14.76 -10.02 6.94
C PHE A 148 -13.24 -9.78 6.92
N PHE A 149 -12.89 -8.50 6.84
CA PHE A 149 -11.54 -8.00 6.89
C PHE A 149 -11.51 -6.76 7.81
N CYS A 150 -10.55 -6.72 8.73
CA CYS A 150 -10.38 -5.57 9.62
C CYS A 150 -9.30 -4.63 9.11
N ASN A 151 -9.64 -3.34 9.04
CA ASN A 151 -8.69 -2.25 8.92
C ASN A 151 -8.29 -1.81 10.33
N CYS A 152 -7.04 -2.07 10.70
CA CYS A 152 -6.56 -1.81 12.04
C CYS A 152 -6.04 -0.38 12.18
N PRO A 153 -6.46 0.34 13.23
CA PRO A 153 -5.98 1.69 13.48
C PRO A 153 -4.50 1.67 13.90
N LEU A 154 -3.91 2.87 13.94
CA LEU A 154 -2.54 3.06 14.41
C LEU A 154 -2.34 2.40 15.79
N HIS A 155 -1.19 1.75 15.97
CA HIS A 155 -0.81 0.98 17.17
C HIS A 155 -1.49 -0.38 17.37
N TYR A 156 -2.37 -0.82 16.45
CA TYR A 156 -3.01 -2.12 16.53
C TYR A 156 -2.79 -2.96 15.27
N THR A 157 -2.63 -4.26 15.46
CA THR A 157 -2.40 -5.27 14.40
C THR A 157 -3.08 -6.59 14.77
N GLY A 158 -2.96 -7.59 13.90
CA GLY A 158 -3.65 -8.88 14.04
C GLY A 158 -4.94 -8.89 13.23
N ARG A 159 -5.47 -10.10 12.99
CA ARG A 159 -6.65 -10.29 12.14
C ARG A 159 -7.87 -9.52 12.64
N LEU A 160 -7.99 -9.33 13.96
CA LEU A 160 -9.08 -8.63 14.62
C LEU A 160 -8.60 -7.32 15.25
N CYS A 161 -7.42 -6.83 14.88
CA CYS A 161 -6.80 -5.65 15.50
C CYS A 161 -6.60 -5.80 17.02
N GLU A 162 -6.42 -7.03 17.49
CA GLU A 162 -6.35 -7.39 18.91
C GLU A 162 -4.95 -7.22 19.53
N LYS A 163 -3.91 -7.07 18.70
CA LYS A 163 -2.51 -6.98 19.14
C LYS A 163 -2.04 -5.54 19.15
N GLU A 164 -1.78 -4.99 20.33
CA GLU A 164 -1.09 -3.70 20.48
C GLU A 164 0.36 -3.82 19.99
N THR A 165 0.85 -2.78 19.32
CA THR A 165 2.22 -2.74 18.78
C THR A 165 2.81 -1.34 18.83
N THR A 166 4.08 -1.26 19.21
CA THR A 166 4.88 -0.04 19.13
C THR A 166 5.61 -0.03 17.79
N ILE A 167 5.30 0.95 16.94
CA ILE A 167 5.92 1.10 15.62
C ILE A 167 7.12 2.03 15.75
N PHE A 168 8.29 1.61 15.27
CA PHE A 168 9.51 2.43 15.21
C PHE A 168 9.76 2.92 13.79
N PHE A 169 9.65 2.01 12.82
CA PHE A 169 9.82 2.30 11.41
C PHE A 169 8.60 1.78 10.65
N PRO A 170 7.69 2.66 10.18
CA PRO A 170 6.45 2.24 9.56
C PRO A 170 6.68 1.51 8.23
N LEU A 171 6.17 0.29 8.16
CA LEU A 171 6.03 -0.54 6.96
C LEU A 171 4.63 -0.34 6.38
N PHE A 172 4.60 0.03 5.10
CA PHE A 172 3.39 0.23 4.31
C PHE A 172 3.17 -0.96 3.37
N SER A 173 1.92 -1.41 3.27
CA SER A 173 1.49 -2.59 2.51
C SER A 173 0.81 -2.27 1.17
N GLY A 174 0.79 -0.99 0.78
CA GLY A 174 0.01 -0.49 -0.35
C GLY A 174 -1.45 -0.17 -0.05
N SER A 175 -1.99 -0.68 1.06
CA SER A 175 -3.29 -0.26 1.64
C SER A 175 -3.16 0.50 2.96
N SER A 176 -1.93 0.62 3.45
CA SER A 176 -1.59 1.29 4.70
C SER A 176 -1.42 2.78 4.46
N TYR A 177 -1.75 3.59 5.46
CA TYR A 177 -1.41 5.01 5.46
C TYR A 177 -1.14 5.53 6.87
N LEU A 178 -0.43 6.65 6.94
CA LEU A 178 -0.39 7.52 8.11
C LEU A 178 -0.86 8.90 7.70
N GLU A 179 -1.66 9.54 8.56
CA GLU A 179 -2.08 10.93 8.42
C GLU A 179 -1.34 11.78 9.46
N LEU A 180 -0.54 12.72 8.98
CA LEU A 180 0.23 13.66 9.78
C LEU A 180 -0.45 15.03 9.72
N GLN A 181 -0.22 15.83 10.76
CA GLN A 181 -0.61 17.23 10.74
C GLN A 181 -0.06 17.97 9.52
N PRO A 182 -0.77 18.99 9.02
CA PRO A 182 -0.28 19.82 7.94
C PRO A 182 1.11 20.36 8.26
N PHE A 183 2.06 20.18 7.34
CA PHE A 183 3.40 20.71 7.57
C PHE A 183 3.35 22.23 7.80
N THR A 184 2.39 22.94 7.20
CA THR A 184 2.06 24.37 7.41
C THR A 184 1.93 24.75 8.89
N SER A 185 1.43 23.87 9.76
CA SER A 185 1.39 24.07 11.22
C SER A 185 2.79 24.21 11.83
N VAL A 186 3.76 23.41 11.35
CA VAL A 186 5.18 23.48 11.72
C VAL A 186 5.82 24.81 11.27
N TYR A 187 5.32 25.45 10.20
CA TYR A 187 5.81 26.77 9.74
C TYR A 187 5.32 27.92 10.63
N THR A 188 4.16 27.80 11.29
CA THR A 188 3.59 28.91 12.08
C THR A 188 4.31 29.18 13.40
N THR A 189 5.11 28.25 13.92
CA THR A 189 5.98 28.50 15.08
C THR A 189 7.17 29.41 14.72
N PHE A 190 7.49 29.54 13.43
CA PHE A 190 8.57 30.37 12.92
C PHE A 190 8.00 31.59 12.17
N LYS A 191 7.53 32.60 12.91
CA LYS A 191 7.20 33.95 12.41
C LYS A 191 8.35 34.69 11.68
N THR A 192 9.46 34.03 11.39
CA THR A 192 10.70 34.61 10.84
C THR A 192 11.21 33.90 9.58
N MET A 193 10.44 33.00 8.94
CA MET A 193 10.76 32.51 7.59
C MET A 193 9.95 33.27 6.55
N SER A 194 10.62 33.75 5.51
CA SER A 194 10.00 34.62 4.50
C SER A 194 9.07 33.79 3.63
N THR A 195 7.95 34.37 3.22
CA THR A 195 6.97 33.80 2.26
C THR A 195 7.54 33.53 0.85
N ARG A 196 8.86 33.56 0.69
CA ARG A 196 9.63 33.28 -0.53
C ARG A 196 10.47 32.00 -0.46
N ASP A 197 10.47 31.32 0.68
CA ASP A 197 11.41 30.25 0.96
C ASP A 197 10.99 28.93 0.32
N THR A 198 11.98 28.21 -0.20
CA THR A 198 11.81 26.88 -0.79
C THR A 198 11.63 25.87 0.33
N VAL A 199 10.56 25.08 0.28
CA VAL A 199 10.36 23.96 1.20
C VAL A 199 11.23 22.80 0.76
N MET A 200 11.94 22.18 1.70
CA MET A 200 12.69 20.94 1.50
C MET A 200 12.03 19.82 2.30
N ILE A 201 11.70 18.72 1.66
CA ILE A 201 11.30 17.47 2.30
C ILE A 201 12.39 16.46 2.03
N HIS A 202 12.96 15.89 3.08
CA HIS A 202 13.93 14.81 3.02
C HIS A 202 13.28 13.56 3.61
N VAL A 203 13.29 12.46 2.85
CA VAL A 203 12.70 11.18 3.29
C VAL A 203 13.67 10.05 2.99
N ILE A 204 13.85 9.13 3.93
CA ILE A 204 14.62 7.90 3.72
C ILE A 204 13.66 6.73 3.59
N VAL A 205 13.73 6.00 2.48
CA VAL A 205 12.81 4.90 2.18
C VAL A 205 13.53 3.58 1.90
N LYS A 206 12.87 2.46 2.22
CA LYS A 206 13.16 1.12 1.67
C LYS A 206 12.01 0.70 0.78
N VAL A 207 12.29 0.44 -0.50
CA VAL A 207 11.25 0.14 -1.50
C VAL A 207 11.13 -1.37 -1.72
N LYS A 208 9.90 -1.89 -1.67
CA LYS A 208 9.58 -3.30 -1.97
C LYS A 208 8.71 -3.48 -3.22
N ALA A 209 8.02 -2.44 -3.71
CA ALA A 209 7.32 -2.46 -4.99
C ALA A 209 7.71 -1.28 -5.88
N PRO A 210 7.69 -1.43 -7.22
CA PRO A 210 8.15 -0.40 -8.15
C PRO A 210 7.20 0.79 -8.27
N ASN A 211 5.95 0.67 -7.85
CA ASN A 211 4.92 1.70 -7.98
C ASN A 211 4.28 1.98 -6.62
N GLY A 212 4.01 3.25 -6.34
CA GLY A 212 3.19 3.63 -5.19
C GLY A 212 3.39 5.07 -4.70
N THR A 213 2.42 5.58 -3.94
CA THR A 213 2.45 6.93 -3.35
C THR A 213 3.23 6.96 -2.04
N ILE A 214 4.37 7.65 -1.99
CA ILE A 214 5.18 7.82 -0.77
C ILE A 214 4.56 8.89 0.13
N LEU A 215 4.25 10.05 -0.43
CA LEU A 215 3.73 11.21 0.30
C LEU A 215 2.68 11.92 -0.56
N TYR A 216 1.58 12.34 0.05
CA TYR A 216 0.57 13.17 -0.61
C TYR A 216 0.03 14.22 0.36
N THR A 217 -0.17 15.43 -0.12
CA THR A 217 -0.92 16.46 0.59
C THR A 217 -1.58 17.39 -0.41
N GLU A 218 -2.75 17.89 -0.06
CA GLU A 218 -3.53 18.77 -0.92
C GLU A 218 -4.16 19.90 -0.12
N GLU A 219 -4.48 20.98 -0.82
CA GLU A 219 -5.20 22.11 -0.27
C GLU A 219 -6.68 21.75 -0.07
N GLN A 220 -7.20 21.91 1.16
CA GLN A 220 -8.55 21.43 1.53
C GLN A 220 -9.71 22.21 0.88
N MET A 221 -9.49 23.45 0.44
CA MET A 221 -10.59 24.33 0.01
C MET A 221 -10.92 24.16 -1.46
N PHE A 222 -9.92 24.28 -2.33
CA PHE A 222 -10.10 24.24 -3.78
C PHE A 222 -9.46 23.02 -4.44
N GLY A 223 -8.49 22.36 -3.78
CA GLY A 223 -7.79 21.20 -4.33
C GLY A 223 -6.87 21.51 -5.52
N ASP A 224 -6.68 22.79 -5.85
CA ASP A 224 -5.85 23.24 -6.97
C ASP A 224 -4.36 23.07 -6.69
N SER A 225 -3.96 23.23 -5.42
CA SER A 225 -2.59 23.01 -4.98
C SER A 225 -2.47 21.64 -4.31
N PHE A 226 -1.54 20.82 -4.77
CA PHE A 226 -1.19 19.54 -4.16
C PHE A 226 0.29 19.23 -4.31
N LEU A 227 0.83 18.38 -3.44
CA LEU A 227 2.14 17.76 -3.57
C LEU A 227 1.99 16.25 -3.53
N HIS A 228 2.50 15.56 -4.54
CA HIS A 228 2.49 14.11 -4.64
C HIS A 228 3.91 13.60 -4.90
N VAL A 229 4.46 12.82 -3.98
CA VAL A 229 5.74 12.11 -4.13
C VAL A 229 5.45 10.64 -4.31
N PHE A 230 5.97 10.04 -5.38
CA PHE A 230 5.59 8.70 -5.80
C PHE A 230 6.75 7.93 -6.41
N LEU A 231 6.54 6.62 -6.59
CA LEU A 231 7.37 5.74 -7.39
C LEU A 231 6.62 5.34 -8.66
N GLN A 232 7.32 5.39 -9.79
CA GLN A 232 6.86 4.90 -11.08
C GLN A 232 7.95 4.03 -11.69
N ASP A 233 7.68 2.74 -11.85
CA ASP A 233 8.63 1.73 -12.36
C ASP A 233 9.99 1.73 -11.62
N GLY A 234 9.94 2.03 -10.32
CA GLY A 234 11.09 2.15 -9.42
C GLY A 234 11.79 3.51 -9.45
N TYR A 235 11.37 4.44 -10.32
CA TYR A 235 11.90 5.81 -10.36
C TYR A 235 11.11 6.72 -9.41
N PRO A 236 11.78 7.39 -8.45
CA PRO A 236 11.16 8.42 -7.65
C PRO A 236 10.73 9.60 -8.52
N GLY A 237 9.50 10.04 -8.35
CA GLY A 237 8.94 11.21 -9.00
C GLY A 237 8.21 12.10 -8.01
N ALA A 238 7.97 13.34 -8.44
CA ALA A 238 7.17 14.28 -7.69
C ALA A 238 6.29 15.10 -8.64
N SER A 239 5.09 15.43 -8.18
CA SER A 239 4.13 16.27 -8.88
C SER A 239 3.65 17.38 -7.95
N LEU A 240 3.54 18.59 -8.47
CA LEU A 240 3.09 19.77 -7.75
C LEU A 240 1.98 20.46 -8.56
N GLY A 241 0.81 20.59 -7.95
CA GLY A 241 -0.26 21.46 -8.45
C GLY A 241 0.08 22.91 -8.16
N CYS A 242 0.21 23.70 -9.21
CA CYS A 242 0.27 25.16 -9.17
C CYS A 242 -1.17 25.69 -9.36
N SER A 243 -1.48 26.83 -8.76
CA SER A 243 -2.80 27.49 -8.91
C SER A 243 -3.23 27.58 -10.40
N GLY A 244 -4.53 27.45 -10.66
CA GLY A 244 -5.08 27.55 -12.02
C GLY A 244 -5.00 26.28 -12.86
N GLY A 245 -4.81 25.11 -12.25
CA GLY A 245 -4.78 23.82 -12.94
C GLY A 245 -3.45 23.48 -13.63
N ASP A 246 -2.42 24.31 -13.44
CA ASP A 246 -1.07 24.02 -13.91
C ASP A 246 -0.41 22.97 -13.03
N VAL A 247 0.15 21.91 -13.63
CA VAL A 247 0.82 20.84 -12.86
C VAL A 247 2.26 20.67 -13.32
N LEU A 248 3.21 20.72 -12.38
CA LEU A 248 4.61 20.38 -12.62
C LEU A 248 4.86 18.95 -12.20
N LYS A 249 5.29 18.09 -13.14
CA LYS A 249 5.69 16.71 -12.86
C LYS A 249 7.16 16.49 -13.21
N ILE A 250 7.89 15.82 -12.33
CA ILE A 250 9.30 15.43 -12.52
C ILE A 250 9.52 13.98 -12.10
N ILE A 251 10.42 13.30 -12.79
CA ILE A 251 10.85 11.92 -12.47
C ILE A 251 12.38 11.92 -12.44
N SER A 252 12.96 11.28 -11.43
CA SER A 252 14.39 11.07 -11.27
C SER A 252 14.95 10.13 -12.35
N SER A 253 16.23 10.29 -12.70
CA SER A 253 16.95 9.33 -13.54
C SER A 253 17.43 8.08 -12.78
N GLN A 254 17.32 8.08 -11.44
CA GLN A 254 17.76 6.96 -10.60
C GLN A 254 16.62 6.03 -10.25
N ILE A 255 16.93 4.74 -10.27
CA ILE A 255 15.99 3.67 -9.95
C ILE A 255 16.31 3.05 -8.59
N ILE A 256 15.27 2.80 -7.79
CA ILE A 256 15.37 2.14 -6.50
C ILE A 256 14.86 0.70 -6.65
N ARG A 257 15.73 -0.29 -6.44
CA ARG A 257 15.38 -1.73 -6.60
C ARG A 257 15.74 -2.64 -5.43
N ASN A 258 16.65 -2.22 -4.54
CA ASN A 258 17.40 -3.18 -3.72
C ASN A 258 16.93 -3.32 -2.26
N ASN A 259 15.70 -2.90 -1.89
CA ASN A 259 15.24 -2.88 -0.49
C ASN A 259 16.28 -2.25 0.48
N THR A 260 17.10 -1.34 -0.05
CA THR A 260 18.11 -0.57 0.65
C THR A 260 17.56 0.78 1.05
N GLU A 261 18.16 1.40 2.05
CA GLU A 261 17.84 2.76 2.46
C GLU A 261 18.29 3.72 1.36
N VAL A 262 17.33 4.50 0.86
CA VAL A 262 17.60 5.50 -0.17
C VAL A 262 16.99 6.82 0.27
N PRO A 263 17.81 7.88 0.45
CA PRO A 263 17.29 9.21 0.71
C PRO A 263 16.73 9.82 -0.57
N ILE A 264 15.59 10.49 -0.46
CA ILE A 264 14.93 11.26 -1.51
C ILE A 264 14.72 12.67 -0.94
N THR A 265 15.20 13.68 -1.66
CA THR A 265 15.02 15.08 -1.29
C THR A 265 14.13 15.75 -2.34
N VAL A 266 12.99 16.27 -1.91
CA VAL A 266 12.06 17.03 -2.73
C VAL A 266 12.12 18.48 -2.29
N ARG A 267 12.31 19.40 -3.23
CA ARG A 267 12.27 20.84 -2.98
C ARG A 267 11.15 21.44 -3.79
N TYR A 268 10.31 22.26 -3.17
CA TYR A 268 9.24 22.93 -3.89
C TYR A 268 9.04 24.36 -3.43
N ARG A 269 8.41 25.14 -4.32
CA ARG A 269 8.01 26.52 -4.07
C ARG A 269 6.68 26.76 -4.77
N LEU A 270 5.73 27.32 -4.02
CA LEU A 270 4.46 27.79 -4.55
C LEU A 270 4.52 29.33 -4.77
N PRO A 271 3.72 29.87 -5.71
CA PRO A 271 3.51 31.30 -5.80
C PRO A 271 2.80 31.81 -4.52
N VAL A 272 3.17 32.99 -4.02
CA VAL A 272 2.62 33.55 -2.76
C VAL A 272 2.11 34.99 -2.93
N SER A 273 2.27 35.59 -4.11
CA SER A 273 1.88 36.97 -4.37
C SER A 273 0.72 37.04 -5.36
N GLY A 274 -0.20 38.00 -5.14
CA GLY A 274 -1.41 38.19 -5.96
C GLY A 274 -1.15 38.67 -7.39
N ASP A 275 0.09 39.00 -7.73
CA ASP A 275 0.58 39.30 -9.08
C ASP A 275 1.18 38.07 -9.79
N GLY A 276 1.08 36.89 -9.18
CA GLY A 276 1.67 35.67 -9.68
C GLY A 276 3.11 35.44 -9.18
N GLY A 277 3.63 34.23 -9.37
CA GLY A 277 4.94 33.85 -8.82
C GLY A 277 5.54 32.62 -9.46
N LEU A 278 6.75 32.29 -9.00
CA LEU A 278 7.47 31.09 -9.42
C LEU A 278 6.90 29.86 -8.71
N CYS A 279 6.30 28.96 -9.49
CA CYS A 279 6.04 27.59 -9.09
C CYS A 279 7.24 26.72 -9.49
N MET A 280 7.80 25.96 -8.55
CA MET A 280 9.01 25.14 -8.81
C MET A 280 8.96 23.86 -8.02
N ILE A 281 9.41 22.77 -8.64
CA ILE A 281 9.63 21.48 -8.00
C ILE A 281 10.97 20.89 -8.46
N GLU A 282 11.70 20.30 -7.53
CA GLU A 282 12.98 19.63 -7.75
C GLU A 282 13.04 18.34 -6.95
N ILE A 283 13.62 17.28 -7.52
CA ILE A 283 13.83 15.99 -6.86
C ILE A 283 15.27 15.54 -7.03
N ALA A 284 15.91 15.17 -5.92
CA ALA A 284 17.20 14.52 -5.86
C ALA A 284 17.07 13.19 -5.12
N VAL A 285 17.76 12.16 -5.60
CA VAL A 285 17.72 10.81 -5.00
C VAL A 285 19.17 10.45 -4.68
N ALA A 286 19.44 9.91 -3.50
CA ALA A 286 20.81 9.60 -3.07
C ALA A 286 21.78 10.77 -3.36
N ASN A 287 22.90 10.47 -4.02
CA ASN A 287 23.90 11.46 -4.43
C ASN A 287 23.83 11.80 -5.94
N GLY A 288 22.69 11.55 -6.58
CA GLY A 288 22.55 11.81 -8.01
C GLY A 288 22.09 13.24 -8.33
N THR A 289 22.08 13.55 -9.62
CA THR A 289 21.70 14.87 -10.13
C THR A 289 20.25 15.20 -9.80
N ALA A 290 20.02 16.43 -9.32
CA ALA A 290 18.67 16.93 -9.08
C ALA A 290 17.97 17.25 -10.41
N ASN A 291 16.74 16.79 -10.57
CA ASN A 291 15.88 17.13 -11.71
C ASN A 291 14.91 18.23 -11.26
N ARG A 292 14.81 19.32 -12.04
CA ARG A 292 14.01 20.49 -11.69
C ARG A 292 13.04 20.87 -12.81
N SER A 293 11.82 21.24 -12.43
CA SER A 293 10.81 21.84 -13.29
C SER A 293 10.27 23.10 -12.64
N GLN A 294 9.96 24.12 -13.45
CA GLN A 294 9.47 25.39 -12.95
C GLN A 294 8.61 26.12 -13.98
N LYS A 295 7.64 26.91 -13.49
CA LYS A 295 6.76 27.75 -14.31
C LYS A 295 6.40 29.01 -13.53
N TYR A 296 6.26 30.13 -14.23
CA TYR A 296 5.65 31.34 -13.68
C TYR A 296 4.15 31.29 -13.90
N VAL A 297 3.39 31.46 -12.83
CA VAL A 297 1.92 31.41 -12.83
C VAL A 297 1.40 32.78 -12.43
N SER A 298 0.42 33.31 -13.17
CA SER A 298 -0.14 34.65 -13.00
C SER A 298 -1.41 34.70 -12.14
N GLU A 299 -1.96 33.55 -11.75
CA GLU A 299 -3.19 33.44 -10.97
C GLU A 299 -2.95 33.51 -9.46
N LEU A 300 -3.97 33.99 -8.73
CA LEU A 300 -3.94 34.06 -7.27
C LEU A 300 -3.68 32.65 -6.71
N PRO A 301 -2.64 32.45 -5.89
CA PRO A 301 -2.60 31.33 -5.00
C PRO A 301 -3.76 31.47 -4.01
N SER A 302 -4.45 30.38 -3.72
CA SER A 302 -5.28 30.32 -2.53
C SER A 302 -4.40 30.63 -1.31
N GLU A 303 -4.82 31.55 -0.44
CA GLU A 303 -4.12 31.84 0.83
C GLU A 303 -4.15 30.64 1.83
N VAL A 304 -4.70 29.51 1.39
CA VAL A 304 -4.98 28.33 2.19
C VAL A 304 -3.78 27.38 2.07
N GLY A 305 -3.22 27.03 3.22
CA GLY A 305 -2.13 26.06 3.29
C GLY A 305 -2.58 24.66 2.88
N PHE A 306 -1.60 23.78 2.62
CA PHE A 306 -1.86 22.35 2.52
C PHE A 306 -2.57 21.83 3.78
N GLY A 307 -3.43 20.85 3.58
CA GLY A 307 -4.09 20.07 4.63
C GLY A 307 -3.19 18.99 5.23
N PRO A 308 -3.79 17.94 5.80
CA PRO A 308 -3.03 16.81 6.33
C PRO A 308 -2.05 16.24 5.31
N THR A 309 -0.95 15.70 5.81
CA THR A 309 0.02 14.99 4.97
C THR A 309 -0.14 13.50 5.16
N PHE A 310 -0.39 12.80 4.06
CA PHE A 310 -0.53 11.36 4.03
C PHE A 310 0.78 10.70 3.62
N LEU A 311 1.20 9.68 4.37
CA LEU A 311 2.33 8.83 4.04
C LEU A 311 1.85 7.45 3.62
N GLY A 312 2.46 6.92 2.56
CA GLY A 312 2.29 5.57 2.04
C GLY A 312 0.96 5.26 1.34
N GLY A 313 -0.13 5.92 1.68
CA GLY A 313 -1.40 5.79 0.99
C GLY A 313 -2.29 6.98 1.31
N VAL A 314 -3.34 7.19 0.54
CA VAL A 314 -4.32 8.26 0.81
C VAL A 314 -5.68 7.60 1.01
N PRO A 315 -6.34 7.78 2.17
CA PRO A 315 -7.68 7.26 2.38
C PRO A 315 -8.63 7.95 1.40
N PHE A 316 -9.30 7.16 0.55
CA PHE A 316 -10.29 7.61 -0.44
C PHE A 316 -9.85 8.81 -1.29
N LEU A 317 -9.04 8.58 -2.33
CA LEU A 317 -8.81 9.57 -3.39
C LEU A 317 -10.15 9.88 -4.09
N SER A 318 -10.84 10.91 -3.61
CA SER A 318 -12.00 11.51 -4.23
C SER A 318 -11.56 12.13 -5.55
N LYS A 319 -12.07 11.55 -6.65
CA LYS A 319 -12.47 12.09 -7.98
C LYS A 319 -12.04 13.48 -8.53
N HIS A 320 -11.30 14.33 -7.81
CA HIS A 320 -11.01 15.70 -8.23
C HIS A 320 -9.85 15.80 -9.22
N HIS A 321 -8.90 14.85 -9.21
CA HIS A 321 -7.85 14.76 -10.23
C HIS A 321 -8.00 13.48 -11.04
N ALA A 322 -8.66 13.60 -12.19
CA ALA A 322 -8.89 12.50 -13.15
C ALA A 322 -7.59 11.86 -13.68
N ASP A 323 -6.45 12.57 -13.55
CA ASP A 323 -5.12 12.08 -13.90
C ASP A 323 -4.45 11.22 -12.80
N ILE A 324 -5.07 11.10 -11.63
CA ILE A 324 -4.67 10.18 -10.54
C ILE A 324 -5.49 8.87 -10.64
N GLY A 325 -5.78 8.44 -11.87
CA GLY A 325 -6.29 7.10 -12.11
C GLY A 325 -5.27 6.07 -11.65
N ASN A 326 -5.66 5.18 -10.73
CA ASN A 326 -4.93 3.97 -10.37
C ASN A 326 -3.64 4.12 -9.51
N THR A 327 -3.53 5.14 -8.65
CA THR A 327 -2.41 5.18 -7.68
C THR A 327 -2.54 4.09 -6.62
N SER A 328 -1.62 3.13 -6.63
CA SER A 328 -1.42 2.19 -5.54
C SER A 328 -0.75 2.89 -4.36
N GLY A 329 -1.01 2.44 -3.13
CA GLY A 329 -0.18 2.87 -2.00
C GLY A 329 1.25 2.36 -2.14
N PHE A 330 2.18 3.02 -1.45
CA PHE A 330 3.55 2.59 -1.26
C PHE A 330 3.62 1.24 -0.56
N VAL A 331 4.55 0.43 -1.05
CA VAL A 331 4.91 -0.86 -0.47
C VAL A 331 6.39 -0.80 -0.12
N GLY A 332 6.68 -0.70 1.17
CA GLY A 332 8.02 -0.40 1.66
C GLY A 332 8.01 0.29 3.02
N CYS A 333 9.17 0.73 3.48
CA CYS A 333 9.33 1.39 4.76
C CYS A 333 9.71 2.86 4.57
N ILE A 334 9.14 3.73 5.40
CA ILE A 334 9.58 5.12 5.51
C ILE A 334 10.32 5.21 6.84
N MET A 335 11.64 5.40 6.76
CA MET A 335 12.55 5.30 7.90
C MET A 335 12.70 6.64 8.61
N GLU A 336 12.82 7.71 7.83
CA GLU A 336 13.03 9.07 8.33
C GLU A 336 12.23 10.06 7.49
N LEU A 337 11.78 11.13 8.15
CA LEU A 337 11.14 12.27 7.51
C LEU A 337 11.67 13.55 8.15
N GLN A 338 12.14 14.47 7.32
CA GLN A 338 12.57 15.79 7.73
C GLN A 338 11.92 16.83 6.82
N VAL A 339 11.41 17.90 7.43
CA VAL A 339 10.85 19.04 6.72
C VAL A 339 11.69 20.26 7.07
N ASN A 340 12.33 20.83 6.05
CA ASN A 340 13.36 21.86 6.17
C ASN A 340 14.48 21.40 7.12
N SER A 341 14.65 22.08 8.25
CA SER A 341 15.65 21.72 9.28
C SER A 341 15.09 20.86 10.40
N ARG A 342 13.78 20.55 10.41
CA ARG A 342 13.13 19.81 11.51
C ARG A 342 12.99 18.33 11.16
N GLU A 343 13.68 17.49 11.91
CA GLU A 343 13.44 16.05 11.93
C GLU A 343 12.05 15.78 12.55
N MET A 344 11.24 14.98 11.86
CA MET A 344 9.87 14.66 12.27
C MET A 344 9.86 13.25 12.86
N SER A 345 9.36 13.14 14.09
CA SER A 345 9.05 11.84 14.69
C SER A 345 7.76 11.32 14.08
N ILE A 346 7.85 10.50 13.03
CA ILE A 346 6.69 10.07 12.21
C ILE A 346 5.55 9.54 13.07
N MET A 347 5.88 8.74 14.09
CA MET A 347 4.89 8.07 14.93
C MET A 347 4.27 8.97 16.00
N GLU A 348 5.02 9.97 16.48
CA GLU A 348 4.49 10.96 17.44
C GLU A 348 3.66 12.05 16.72
N GLU A 349 3.97 12.32 15.46
CA GLU A 349 3.30 13.33 14.63
C GLU A 349 2.09 12.79 13.85
N ALA A 350 1.99 11.46 13.71
CA ALA A 350 0.85 10.80 13.10
C ALA A 350 -0.37 10.92 14.00
N GLN A 351 -1.46 11.46 13.46
CA GLN A 351 -2.73 11.56 14.16
C GLN A 351 -3.60 10.32 13.95
N GLN A 352 -3.52 9.76 12.75
CA GLN A 352 -4.28 8.59 12.34
C GLN A 352 -3.41 7.69 11.48
N GLY A 353 -3.82 6.43 11.36
CA GLY A 353 -3.15 5.48 10.50
C GLY A 353 -3.96 4.21 10.36
N GLN A 354 -3.63 3.44 9.32
CA GLN A 354 -4.32 2.20 9.00
C GLN A 354 -3.32 1.14 8.55
N ASN A 355 -3.43 -0.07 9.11
CA ASN A 355 -2.67 -1.27 8.73
C ASN A 355 -1.15 -1.02 8.65
N VAL A 356 -0.60 -0.21 9.55
CA VAL A 356 0.83 0.11 9.58
C VAL A 356 1.55 -0.90 10.47
N HIS A 357 2.61 -1.49 9.95
CA HIS A 357 3.42 -2.49 10.67
C HIS A 357 4.84 -1.96 10.93
N ASN A 358 5.66 -2.73 11.65
CA ASN A 358 7.09 -2.45 11.75
C ASN A 358 7.84 -2.97 10.52
N CYS A 359 8.79 -2.17 10.05
CA CYS A 359 9.78 -2.61 9.08
C CYS A 359 10.69 -3.68 9.72
N ASP A 360 11.12 -4.65 8.91
CA ASP A 360 12.12 -5.64 9.33
C ASP A 360 13.52 -5.02 9.26
N THR A 361 13.84 -4.20 10.26
CA THR A 361 15.15 -3.57 10.39
C THR A 361 15.65 -3.71 11.82
N PRO A 362 16.93 -4.06 12.02
CA PRO A 362 17.51 -4.16 13.35
C PRO A 362 17.43 -2.78 14.03
N VAL A 363 16.48 -2.66 14.95
CA VAL A 363 16.07 -1.39 15.57
C VAL A 363 17.28 -0.64 16.16
N CYS A 364 18.19 -1.37 16.81
CA CYS A 364 19.40 -0.79 17.42
C CYS A 364 20.46 -0.29 16.43
N GLN A 365 20.46 -0.78 15.19
CA GLN A 365 21.42 -0.31 14.18
C GLN A 365 21.19 1.17 13.82
N ASN A 366 19.97 1.67 14.02
CA ASN A 366 19.56 3.04 13.72
C ASN A 366 19.62 3.96 14.95
N GLN A 367 20.30 3.55 16.03
CA GLN A 367 20.51 4.35 17.25
C GLN A 367 19.26 5.07 17.76
N PRO A 368 18.15 4.35 18.00
CA PRO A 368 16.87 4.97 18.38
C PRO A 368 16.93 5.61 19.79
N CYS A 369 17.88 5.19 20.62
CA CYS A 369 18.05 5.70 21.96
C CYS A 369 18.69 7.09 21.97
N ARG A 370 17.98 8.08 22.49
CA ARG A 370 18.48 9.45 22.70
C ARG A 370 19.00 9.64 24.13
N ASN A 371 19.69 10.76 24.40
CA ASN A 371 20.13 11.19 25.73
C ASN A 371 21.01 10.18 26.50
N GLY A 372 21.90 9.49 25.79
CA GLY A 372 22.82 8.52 26.40
C GLY A 372 22.21 7.15 26.68
N GLY A 373 21.00 6.88 26.19
CA GLY A 373 20.41 5.54 26.25
C GLY A 373 21.21 4.51 25.44
N THR A 374 21.27 3.28 25.93
CA THR A 374 21.88 2.14 25.22
C THR A 374 20.78 1.25 24.69
N CYS A 375 20.81 0.95 23.38
CA CYS A 375 19.90 0.00 22.76
C CYS A 375 20.41 -1.42 23.04
N ILE A 376 19.57 -2.26 23.64
CA ILE A 376 19.90 -3.63 24.06
C ILE A 376 19.03 -4.68 23.38
#